data_AF-A0A840SCQ7-F1
#
_entry.id   AF-A0A840SCQ7-F1
#
_cell.length_a   1.000
_cell.length_b   1.000
_cell.length_c   1.000
_cell.angle_alpha   90.00
_cell.angle_beta   90.00
_cell.angle_gamma   90.00
#
_symmetry.space_group_name_H-M   'P 1'
#
loop_
_entity.id
_entity.type
_entity.pdbx_description
1 polymer ?
#
loop_
_entity_poly.entity_id
_entity_poly.type
_entity_poly.pdbx_seq_one_letter_code
_entity_poly.pdbx_strand_id
1 'polypeptide(L)'
;MNFTENHRADLAEVLVNLEGVLDAILVKQNEIHECVRERRWSDLEENLCKIRTLSDSFVNLDKKREILAGDDKSIYMDKNISPVFTSVRSKLMKSKIENEALAKYVQSAQKFVYGVIERCTPQQRTPVYTRTGQLRKSSAPSLIVNAVF
;
A
#
# COMPACT_ATOMS: atom_id res chain seq x y z
N MET A 1 -14.91 -26.97 33.71
CA MET A 1 -15.71 -25.91 33.07
C MET A 1 -14.95 -24.59 32.86
N ASN A 2 -13.76 -24.40 33.46
CA ASN A 2 -13.05 -23.10 33.44
C ASN A 2 -12.14 -22.87 32.21
N PHE A 3 -11.80 -23.91 31.46
CA PHE A 3 -10.84 -23.80 30.34
C PHE A 3 -11.42 -23.06 29.12
N THR A 4 -12.72 -23.24 28.85
CA THR A 4 -13.43 -22.61 27.72
C THR A 4 -13.80 -21.16 27.99
N GLU A 5 -14.00 -20.76 29.25
CA GLU A 5 -14.27 -19.37 29.61
C GLU A 5 -13.00 -18.51 29.56
N ASN A 6 -11.85 -19.03 30.03
CA ASN A 6 -10.58 -18.34 29.89
C ASN A 6 -10.22 -18.08 28.42
N HIS A 7 -10.40 -19.08 27.54
CA HIS A 7 -10.12 -18.90 26.11
C HIS A 7 -10.97 -17.81 25.45
N ARG A 8 -12.24 -17.65 25.87
CA ARG A 8 -13.13 -16.60 25.35
C ARG A 8 -12.74 -15.22 25.88
N ALA A 9 -12.30 -15.12 27.13
CA ALA A 9 -11.79 -13.87 27.70
C ALA A 9 -10.49 -13.44 27.01
N ASP A 10 -9.55 -14.37 26.82
CA ASP A 10 -8.29 -14.13 26.12
C ASP A 10 -8.52 -13.70 24.65
N LEU A 11 -9.48 -14.34 23.96
CA LEU A 11 -9.87 -13.96 22.60
C LEU A 11 -10.46 -12.54 22.54
N ALA A 12 -11.31 -12.18 23.51
CA ALA A 12 -11.88 -10.83 23.57
C ALA A 12 -10.78 -9.78 23.80
N GLU A 13 -9.81 -10.05 24.67
CA GLU A 13 -8.66 -9.17 24.88
C GLU A 13 -7.81 -9.01 23.60
N VAL A 14 -7.53 -10.12 22.89
CA VAL A 14 -6.80 -10.07 21.62
C VAL A 14 -7.55 -9.24 20.57
N LEU A 15 -8.88 -9.33 20.50
CA LEU A 15 -9.68 -8.53 19.58
C LEU A 15 -9.67 -7.03 19.91
N VAL A 16 -9.71 -6.67 21.19
CA VAL A 16 -9.57 -5.26 21.63
C VAL A 16 -8.18 -4.73 21.29
N ASN A 17 -7.13 -5.53 21.49
CA ASN A 17 -5.77 -5.17 21.13
C ASN A 17 -5.60 -5.02 19.61
N LEU A 18 -6.20 -5.92 18.82
CA LEU A 18 -6.25 -5.80 17.35
C LEU A 18 -6.96 -4.52 16.90
N GLU A 19 -8.07 -4.18 17.55
CA GLU A 19 -8.80 -2.95 17.29
C GLU A 19 -7.92 -1.72 17.54
N GLY A 20 -7.22 -1.66 18.68
CA GLY A 20 -6.32 -0.55 19.00
C GLY A 20 -5.14 -0.42 18.02
N VAL A 21 -4.56 -1.54 17.60
CA VAL A 21 -3.50 -1.53 16.58
C VAL A 21 -4.04 -1.04 15.23
N LEU A 22 -5.24 -1.45 14.82
CA LEU A 22 -5.87 -0.97 13.59
C LEU A 22 -6.15 0.54 13.63
N ASP A 23 -6.59 1.07 14.77
CA ASP A 23 -6.78 2.52 14.93
C ASP A 23 -5.45 3.27 14.79
N ALA A 24 -4.38 2.76 15.40
CA ALA A 24 -3.05 3.34 15.24
C ALA A 24 -2.57 3.28 13.78
N ILE A 25 -2.82 2.18 13.06
CA ILE A 25 -2.49 2.06 11.63
C ILE A 25 -3.27 3.09 10.81
N LEU A 26 -4.58 3.25 11.05
CA LEU A 26 -5.41 4.24 10.35
C LEU A 26 -4.91 5.67 10.57
N VAL A 27 -4.51 6.02 11.80
CA VAL A 27 -3.91 7.32 12.09
C VAL A 27 -2.61 7.50 11.30
N LYS A 28 -1.74 6.49 11.29
CA LYS A 28 -0.48 6.54 10.51
C LYS A 28 -0.71 6.61 9.00
N GLN A 29 -1.72 5.94 8.47
CA GLN A 29 -2.10 6.06 7.04
C GLN A 29 -2.49 7.49 6.68
N ASN A 30 -3.28 8.16 7.53
CA ASN A 30 -3.63 9.56 7.34
C ASN A 30 -2.40 10.48 7.45
N GLU A 31 -1.52 10.26 8.43
CA GLU A 31 -0.28 11.03 8.55
C GLU A 31 0.63 10.87 7.33
N ILE A 32 0.76 9.65 6.80
CA ILE A 32 1.49 9.37 5.55
C ILE A 32 0.87 10.15 4.39
N HIS A 33 -0.46 10.16 4.29
CA HIS A 33 -1.17 10.92 3.25
C HIS A 33 -0.85 12.42 3.33
N GLU A 34 -0.90 13.02 4.52
CA GLU A 34 -0.56 14.43 4.72
C GLU A 34 0.93 14.72 4.49
N CYS A 35 1.84 13.84 4.94
CA CYS A 35 3.27 13.98 4.65
C CYS A 35 3.56 14.01 3.16
N VAL A 36 2.90 13.15 2.37
CA VAL A 36 3.04 13.13 0.91
C VAL A 36 2.44 14.39 0.28
N ARG A 37 1.28 14.86 0.77
CA ARG A 37 0.64 16.09 0.30
C ARG A 37 1.48 17.33 0.56
N GLU A 38 2.05 17.45 1.75
CA GLU A 38 2.88 18.58 2.20
C GLU A 38 4.37 18.43 1.82
N ARG A 39 4.75 17.30 1.19
CA ARG A 39 6.12 16.99 0.75
C ARG A 39 7.13 16.91 1.91
N ARG A 40 6.68 16.48 3.09
CA ARG A 40 7.54 16.25 4.26
C ARG A 40 8.16 14.85 4.19
N TRP A 41 9.25 14.72 3.44
CA TRP A 41 9.86 13.41 3.14
C TRP A 41 10.55 12.75 4.34
N SER A 42 11.14 13.55 5.24
CA SER A 42 11.78 13.03 6.45
C SER A 42 10.75 12.37 7.39
N ASP A 43 9.63 13.05 7.62
CA ASP A 43 8.53 12.52 8.44
C ASP A 43 7.85 11.31 7.80
N LEU A 44 7.83 11.25 6.46
CA LEU A 44 7.30 10.11 5.72
C LEU A 44 8.08 8.83 6.02
N GLU A 45 9.42 8.89 6.00
CA GLU A 45 10.26 7.72 6.27
C GLU A 45 10.06 7.20 7.70
N GLU A 46 9.98 8.09 8.68
CA GLU A 46 9.70 7.72 10.06
C GLU A 46 8.31 7.08 10.21
N ASN A 47 7.29 7.64 9.57
CA ASN A 47 5.93 7.10 9.59
C ASN A 47 5.82 5.75 8.88
N LEU A 48 6.60 5.52 7.82
CA LEU A 48 6.71 4.22 7.14
C LEU A 48 7.39 3.16 8.03
N CYS A 49 8.39 3.53 8.81
CA CYS A 49 8.96 2.62 9.82
C CYS A 49 7.93 2.28 10.91
N LYS A 50 7.21 3.28 11.43
CA LYS A 50 6.17 3.08 12.46
C LYS A 50 5.03 2.20 11.97
N ILE A 51 4.51 2.42 10.76
CA ILE A 51 3.41 1.60 10.22
C ILE A 51 3.85 0.16 9.97
N ARG A 52 5.13 -0.08 9.63
CA ARG A 52 5.69 -1.43 9.51
C ARG A 52 5.68 -2.15 10.86
N THR A 53 6.18 -1.52 11.92
CA THR A 53 6.15 -2.11 13.27
C THR A 53 4.73 -2.40 13.75
N LEU A 54 3.78 -1.49 13.50
CA LEU A 54 2.37 -1.71 13.82
C LEU A 54 1.77 -2.87 13.00
N SER A 55 2.14 -2.99 11.72
CA SER A 55 1.69 -4.09 10.85
C SER A 55 2.22 -5.44 11.32
N ASP A 56 3.50 -5.51 11.74
CA ASP A 56 4.09 -6.72 12.32
C ASP A 56 3.38 -7.11 13.63
N SER A 57 3.07 -6.12 14.49
CA SER A 57 2.28 -6.34 15.70
C SER A 57 0.87 -6.88 15.38
N PHE A 58 0.20 -6.28 14.38
CA PHE A 58 -1.10 -6.75 13.91
C PHE A 58 -1.05 -8.21 13.46
N VAL A 59 -0.07 -8.59 12.63
CA VAL A 59 0.08 -9.98 12.16
C VAL A 59 0.29 -10.95 13.33
N ASN A 60 1.07 -10.55 14.35
CA ASN A 60 1.30 -11.40 15.51
C ASN A 60 0.04 -11.57 16.36
N LEU A 61 -0.75 -10.52 16.54
CA LEU A 61 -2.04 -10.59 17.24
C LEU A 61 -3.08 -11.39 16.43
N ASP A 62 -3.09 -11.26 15.11
CA ASP A 62 -4.02 -11.99 14.24
C ASP A 62 -3.74 -13.50 14.26
N LYS A 63 -2.46 -13.89 14.28
CA LYS A 63 -2.05 -15.30 14.50
C LYS A 63 -2.51 -15.82 15.86
N LYS A 64 -2.38 -15.02 16.93
CA LYS A 64 -2.89 -15.40 18.26
C LYS A 64 -4.40 -15.59 18.24
N ARG A 65 -5.13 -14.70 17.57
CA ARG A 65 -6.58 -14.83 17.37
C ARG A 65 -6.92 -16.13 16.62
N GLU A 66 -6.21 -16.46 15.54
CA GLU A 66 -6.44 -17.71 14.80
C GLU A 66 -6.22 -18.95 15.67
N ILE A 67 -5.15 -18.97 16.48
CA ILE A 67 -4.87 -20.08 17.39
C ILE A 67 -5.99 -20.22 18.45
N LEU A 68 -6.45 -19.10 19.02
CA LEU A 68 -7.48 -19.09 20.07
C LEU A 68 -8.88 -19.41 19.52
N ALA A 69 -9.17 -19.06 18.27
CA ALA A 69 -10.45 -19.36 17.63
C ALA A 69 -10.53 -20.81 17.14
N GLY A 70 -9.39 -21.42 16.77
CA GLY A 70 -9.35 -22.77 16.21
C GLY A 70 -10.28 -22.92 14.99
N ASP A 71 -10.93 -24.08 14.88
CA ASP A 71 -11.91 -24.36 13.81
C ASP A 71 -13.34 -23.84 14.13
N ASP A 72 -13.59 -23.46 15.38
CA ASP A 72 -14.93 -23.10 15.87
C ASP A 72 -15.28 -21.64 15.59
N LYS A 73 -15.73 -21.38 14.36
CA LYS A 73 -16.22 -20.05 13.93
C LYS A 73 -17.48 -19.58 14.68
N SER A 74 -18.15 -20.47 15.41
CA SER A 74 -19.33 -20.14 16.22
C SER A 74 -19.02 -19.20 17.38
N ILE A 75 -17.77 -19.16 17.85
CA ILE A 75 -17.31 -18.30 18.96
C ILE A 75 -17.52 -16.81 18.63
N TYR A 76 -17.43 -16.42 17.36
CA TYR A 76 -17.67 -15.03 16.93
C TYR A 76 -19.15 -14.61 16.95
N MET A 77 -20.07 -15.56 17.12
CA MET A 77 -21.51 -15.29 17.21
C MET A 77 -21.97 -15.04 18.65
N ASP A 78 -21.07 -15.19 19.64
CA ASP A 78 -21.36 -14.84 21.02
C ASP A 78 -21.64 -13.34 21.16
N LYS A 79 -22.68 -13.00 21.95
CA LYS A 79 -23.18 -11.64 22.13
C LYS A 79 -22.12 -10.62 22.58
N ASN A 80 -21.10 -11.07 23.31
CA ASN A 80 -20.03 -10.20 23.83
C ASN A 80 -18.88 -10.02 22.84
N ILE A 81 -18.61 -11.00 21.98
CA ILE A 81 -17.47 -11.02 21.05
C ILE A 81 -17.86 -10.45 19.69
N SER A 82 -19.08 -10.74 19.24
CA SER A 82 -19.66 -10.29 17.98
C SER A 82 -19.50 -8.77 17.70
N PRO A 83 -19.81 -7.84 18.62
CA PRO A 83 -19.67 -6.41 18.37
C PRO A 83 -18.21 -5.99 18.17
N VAL A 84 -17.28 -6.50 19.00
CA VAL A 84 -15.85 -6.19 18.91
C VAL A 84 -15.27 -6.73 17.61
N PHE A 85 -15.59 -7.98 17.25
CA PHE A 85 -15.16 -8.58 16.00
C PHE A 85 -15.69 -7.81 14.77
N THR A 86 -16.94 -7.36 14.82
CA THR A 86 -17.52 -6.54 13.75
C THR A 86 -16.79 -5.20 13.62
N SER A 87 -16.43 -4.56 14.73
CA SER A 87 -15.61 -3.33 14.74
C SER A 87 -14.26 -3.57 14.06
N VAL A 88 -13.54 -4.62 14.48
CA VAL A 88 -12.25 -5.01 13.90
C VAL A 88 -12.37 -5.24 12.39
N ARG A 89 -13.41 -5.95 11.92
CA ARG A 89 -13.63 -6.17 10.48
C ARG A 89 -13.89 -4.88 9.72
N SER A 90 -14.72 -4.00 10.26
CA SER A 90 -15.01 -2.70 9.65
C SER A 90 -13.76 -1.82 9.55
N LYS A 91 -12.96 -1.78 10.63
CA LYS A 91 -11.70 -1.03 10.66
C LYS A 91 -10.65 -1.61 9.72
N LEU A 92 -10.54 -2.93 9.64
CA LEU A 92 -9.66 -3.60 8.68
C LEU A 92 -10.06 -3.27 7.23
N MET A 93 -11.37 -3.28 6.93
CA MET A 93 -11.86 -2.91 5.61
C MET A 93 -11.53 -1.45 5.29
N LYS A 94 -11.73 -0.54 6.25
CA LYS A 94 -11.34 0.87 6.11
C LYS A 94 -9.84 1.01 5.82
N SER A 95 -8.99 0.35 6.59
CA SER A 95 -7.52 0.41 6.41
C SER A 95 -7.08 -0.13 5.04
N LYS A 96 -7.76 -1.14 4.51
CA LYS A 96 -7.54 -1.63 3.14
C LYS A 96 -7.89 -0.59 2.08
N ILE A 97 -9.04 0.08 2.23
CA ILE A 97 -9.48 1.14 1.31
C ILE A 97 -8.49 2.31 1.33
N GLU A 98 -8.05 2.74 2.52
CA GLU A 98 -7.08 3.83 2.66
C GLU A 98 -5.72 3.47 2.03
N ASN A 99 -5.23 2.24 2.25
CA ASN A 99 -4.01 1.76 1.60
C ASN A 99 -4.15 1.72 0.07
N GLU A 100 -5.29 1.28 -0.45
CA GLU A 100 -5.54 1.27 -1.89
C GLU A 100 -5.58 2.69 -2.48
N ALA A 101 -6.20 3.63 -1.76
CA ALA A 101 -6.22 5.04 -2.13
C ALA A 101 -4.80 5.64 -2.15
N LEU A 102 -3.99 5.38 -1.11
CA LEU A 102 -2.60 5.81 -1.05
C LEU A 102 -1.77 5.24 -2.20
N ALA A 103 -1.93 3.94 -2.51
CA ALA A 103 -1.24 3.30 -3.63
C ALA A 103 -1.61 3.94 -4.97
N LYS A 104 -2.90 4.22 -5.21
CA LYS A 104 -3.37 4.92 -6.42
C LYS A 104 -2.81 6.34 -6.51
N TYR A 105 -2.77 7.07 -5.39
CA TYR A 105 -2.15 8.39 -5.33
C TYR A 105 -0.68 8.34 -5.74
N VAL A 106 0.12 7.45 -5.14
CA VAL A 106 1.55 7.30 -5.43
C VAL A 106 1.77 6.95 -6.90
N GLN A 107 1.00 6.01 -7.46
CA GLN A 107 1.09 5.66 -8.88
C GLN A 107 0.78 6.85 -9.79
N SER A 108 -0.21 7.67 -9.43
CA SER A 108 -0.60 8.85 -10.20
C SER A 108 0.48 9.93 -10.14
N ALA A 109 1.05 10.16 -8.96
CA ALA A 109 2.16 11.08 -8.76
C ALA A 109 3.41 10.64 -9.53
N GLN A 110 3.75 9.34 -9.50
CA GLN A 110 4.85 8.78 -10.28
C GLN A 110 4.64 8.99 -11.78
N LYS A 111 3.46 8.65 -12.32
CA LYS A 111 3.12 8.87 -13.74
C LYS A 111 3.25 10.34 -14.15
N PHE A 112 2.81 11.26 -13.30
CA PHE A 112 2.95 12.70 -13.54
C PHE A 112 4.42 13.11 -13.63
N VAL A 113 5.24 12.71 -12.66
CA VAL A 113 6.68 13.01 -12.63
C VAL A 113 7.38 12.43 -13.87
N TYR A 114 7.11 11.17 -14.22
CA TYR A 114 7.64 10.57 -15.44
C TYR A 114 7.23 11.33 -16.69
N GLY A 115 5.97 11.75 -16.81
CA GLY A 115 5.51 12.54 -17.96
C GLY A 115 6.15 13.93 -18.04
N VAL A 116 6.42 14.58 -16.90
CA VAL A 116 7.17 15.85 -16.87
C VAL A 116 8.63 15.61 -17.28
N ILE A 117 9.27 14.58 -16.73
CA ILE A 117 10.65 14.22 -17.08
C ILE A 117 10.75 13.91 -18.58
N GLU A 118 9.86 13.10 -19.14
CA GLU A 118 9.86 12.75 -20.57
C GLU A 118 9.76 13.97 -21.48
N ARG A 119 8.97 14.98 -21.09
CA ARG A 119 8.83 16.25 -21.82
C ARG A 119 10.05 17.16 -21.64
N CYS A 120 10.68 17.13 -20.48
CA CYS A 120 11.87 17.94 -20.16
C CYS A 120 13.17 17.29 -20.64
N THR A 121 13.19 15.97 -20.86
CA THR A 121 14.30 15.28 -21.51
C THR A 121 14.23 15.60 -22.99
N PRO A 122 15.17 16.40 -23.54
CA PRO A 122 15.21 16.62 -24.97
C PRO A 122 15.32 15.26 -25.63
N GLN A 123 14.41 14.97 -26.55
CA GLN A 123 14.44 13.79 -27.38
C GLN A 123 15.84 13.73 -28.00
N GLN A 124 16.69 12.78 -27.57
CA GLN A 124 18.13 12.73 -27.81
C GLN A 124 18.48 12.40 -29.28
N ARG A 125 17.92 13.16 -30.23
CA ARG A 125 18.41 13.20 -31.60
C ARG A 125 19.06 14.56 -31.76
N THR A 126 20.37 14.59 -31.58
CA THR A 126 21.18 15.74 -31.97
C THR A 126 20.86 16.05 -33.44
N PRO A 127 20.30 17.23 -33.76
CA PRO A 127 20.05 17.57 -35.16
C PRO A 127 21.39 17.66 -35.88
N VAL A 128 21.67 16.70 -36.77
CA VAL A 128 22.85 16.75 -37.63
C VAL A 128 22.54 17.71 -38.76
N TYR A 129 23.31 18.78 -38.88
CA TYR A 129 23.16 19.75 -39.98
C TYR A 129 24.10 19.38 -41.12
N THR A 130 23.66 19.61 -42.36
CA THR A 130 24.54 19.57 -43.53
C THR A 130 25.48 20.76 -43.51
N ARG A 131 26.56 20.70 -44.30
CA ARG A 131 27.52 21.81 -44.47
C ARG A 131 26.88 23.12 -44.93
N THR A 132 25.67 23.07 -45.50
CA THR A 132 24.86 24.22 -45.95
C THR A 132 23.84 24.69 -44.92
N GLY A 133 23.86 24.17 -43.69
CA GLY A 133 22.96 24.58 -42.59
C GLY A 133 21.56 23.98 -42.65
N GLN A 134 21.30 23.03 -43.56
CA GLN A 134 20.00 22.35 -43.62
C GLN A 134 19.96 21.15 -42.66
N LEU A 135 18.81 20.92 -42.04
CA LEU A 135 18.63 19.82 -41.09
C LEU A 135 18.64 18.48 -41.84
N ARG A 136 19.60 17.60 -41.53
CA ARG A 136 19.71 16.28 -42.15
C ARG A 136 18.58 15.40 -41.60
N LYS A 137 17.51 15.22 -42.39
CA LYS A 137 16.46 14.25 -42.08
C LYS A 137 17.12 12.86 -41.94
N SER A 138 16.85 12.15 -40.84
CA SER A 138 17.34 10.79 -40.66
C SER A 138 16.86 9.95 -41.86
N SER A 139 17.79 9.45 -42.66
CA SER A 139 17.47 8.49 -43.72
C SER A 139 16.63 7.36 -43.12
N ALA A 140 15.53 7.00 -43.79
CA ALA A 140 14.62 5.95 -43.34
C ALA A 140 15.39 4.68 -42.93
N PRO A 141 14.90 3.90 -41.94
CA PRO A 141 15.54 2.66 -41.54
C PRO A 141 15.68 1.77 -42.78
N SER A 142 16.89 1.26 -43.00
CA SER A 142 17.20 0.34 -44.10
C SER A 142 16.20 -0.81 -44.10
N LEU A 143 15.39 -0.90 -45.16
CA LEU A 143 14.52 -2.05 -45.43
C LEU A 143 15.42 -3.25 -45.76
N ILE A 144 15.55 -4.19 -44.83
CA ILE A 144 16.15 -5.49 -45.10
C ILE A 144 15.06 -6.34 -45.76
N VAL A 145 15.13 -6.53 -47.07
CA VAL A 145 14.28 -7.48 -47.79
C VAL A 145 14.89 -8.86 -47.59
N ASN A 146 14.31 -9.67 -46.71
CA ASN A 146 14.61 -11.10 -46.65
C ASN A 146 14.00 -11.77 -47.88
N ALA A 147 14.77 -11.90 -48.96
CA ALA A 147 14.44 -12.79 -50.06
C ALA A 147 14.90 -14.20 -49.68
N VAL A 148 13.96 -15.04 -49.24
CA VAL A 148 14.15 -16.50 -49.23
C VAL A 148 13.81 -16.97 -50.63
N PHE A 149 14.80 -17.50 -51.35
CA PHE A 149 14.59 -18.33 -52.54
C PHE A 149 14.65 -19.80 -52.14
#